data_AF-A0A2B4S161-F1
#
_entry.id   AF-A0A2B4S161-F1
#
_cell.length_a   1.000
_cell.length_b   1.000
_cell.length_c   1.000
_cell.angle_alpha   90.00
_cell.angle_beta   90.00
_cell.angle_gamma   90.00
#
_symmetry.space_group_name_H-M   'P 1'
#
loop_
_entity.id
_entity.type
_entity.pdbx_description
1 polymer ?
#
loop_
_entity_poly.entity_id
_entity_poly.type
_entity_poly.pdbx_seq_one_letter_code
_entity_poly.pdbx_strand_id
1 'polypeptide(L)'
;MFTADNSVINGLLGVAEDKRQVVLHLEKQGLSQSSGSAKSGRVIAYKVLGSSRGLRKKIMEELPEDLRQLWDKQRYHKFLERIFVISNGIASEVSTEHEKAAFKAALPLVPELWKSKESQEHERIQEIYFLWEKAALPESLAISLAISANQYVKNVLCTESMERVDFCRIHKCLSLSSLLLIKLKMEVEQKINVEDAIVQERNSTGEIPSKDEKQSSVLQKISLKRLENLYIFPFVEIGDKPCQYPDHPGVYCIYYIGKSDLYEGGVKPSKDRPVYVGMSKISISKRLLSHQSKIVKARDLNRRDFIVRFMLVDMHYYACCVEEMLIEYFSPVWNENEAVKFSFGNADDVNNNWHKYHVEGDSKTKETMIKSVKDYELKLKMKHLSLATTSS
;
A
#
# COMPACT_ATOMS: atom_id res chain seq x y z
N MET A 1 34.19 -26.57 35.03
CA MET A 1 33.68 -27.81 35.64
C MET A 1 32.19 -27.58 35.90
N PHE A 2 31.22 -28.23 35.29
CA PHE A 2 31.16 -29.25 34.24
C PHE A 2 30.01 -28.88 33.31
N THR A 3 30.24 -29.11 32.02
CA THR A 3 29.32 -29.00 30.90
C THR A 3 28.16 -30.00 31.01
N ALA A 4 26.94 -29.58 30.69
CA ALA A 4 25.82 -30.48 30.46
C ALA A 4 25.56 -30.63 28.96
N ASP A 5 25.35 -31.88 28.58
CA ASP A 5 25.59 -32.50 27.29
C ASP A 5 24.48 -32.29 26.26
N ASN A 6 24.91 -32.17 25.00
CA ASN A 6 24.09 -32.26 23.80
C ASN A 6 23.84 -33.74 23.48
N SER A 7 22.66 -34.27 23.81
CA SER A 7 22.26 -35.60 23.30
C SER A 7 20.74 -35.84 23.29
N VAL A 8 19.97 -34.98 22.62
CA VAL A 8 18.68 -35.39 22.01
C VAL A 8 18.50 -34.65 20.69
N ILE A 9 19.43 -34.89 19.75
CA ILE A 9 19.28 -34.59 18.33
C ILE A 9 19.57 -35.91 17.62
N ASN A 10 18.52 -36.67 17.33
CA ASN A 10 18.38 -37.65 16.26
C ASN A 10 17.18 -38.54 16.56
N GLY A 11 16.02 -38.16 16.03
CA GLY A 11 14.80 -38.96 16.15
C GLY A 11 13.56 -38.17 15.78
N LEU A 12 13.52 -37.62 14.56
CA LEU A 12 12.32 -37.24 13.79
C LEU A 12 12.70 -36.61 12.42
N LEU A 13 13.72 -37.20 11.77
CA LEU A 13 13.96 -37.05 10.33
C LEU A 13 13.59 -38.40 9.70
N GLY A 14 12.38 -38.50 9.17
CA GLY A 14 11.95 -39.75 8.57
C GLY A 14 10.47 -39.84 8.21
N VAL A 15 9.84 -38.78 7.69
CA VAL A 15 8.70 -38.87 6.74
C VAL A 15 8.61 -37.54 5.97
N ALA A 16 9.58 -37.26 5.10
CA ALA A 16 9.54 -36.11 4.20
C ALA A 16 10.03 -36.50 2.81
N GLU A 17 9.54 -37.62 2.29
CA GLU A 17 9.92 -38.09 0.96
C GLU A 17 8.76 -38.85 0.30
N ASP A 18 7.54 -38.31 0.33
CA ASP A 18 6.42 -38.92 -0.40
C ASP A 18 5.31 -37.94 -0.82
N LYS A 19 5.69 -36.72 -1.24
CA LYS A 19 4.75 -35.77 -1.88
C LYS A 19 5.20 -35.25 -3.24
N ARG A 20 6.37 -35.66 -3.73
CA ARG A 20 6.82 -35.38 -5.11
C ARG A 20 6.52 -36.49 -6.12
N GLN A 21 6.18 -37.70 -5.66
CA GLN A 21 5.80 -38.81 -6.55
C GLN A 21 4.30 -38.82 -6.93
N VAL A 22 3.42 -38.21 -6.12
CA VAL A 22 1.98 -38.12 -6.44
C VAL A 22 1.68 -37.09 -7.54
N VAL A 23 2.50 -36.04 -7.67
CA VAL A 23 2.31 -35.00 -8.69
C VAL A 23 2.77 -35.48 -10.08
N LEU A 24 3.79 -36.33 -10.16
CA LEU A 24 4.29 -36.88 -11.43
C LEU A 24 3.54 -38.12 -11.93
N HIS A 25 2.74 -38.78 -11.09
CA HIS A 25 1.93 -39.95 -11.50
C HIS A 25 0.58 -39.54 -12.14
N LEU A 26 0.07 -38.35 -11.83
CA LEU A 26 -1.17 -37.83 -12.43
C LEU A 26 -0.95 -37.12 -13.77
N GLU A 27 0.28 -36.73 -14.10
CA GLU A 27 0.62 -36.09 -15.39
C GLU A 27 0.91 -37.09 -16.52
N LYS A 28 1.10 -38.38 -16.21
CA LYS A 28 1.44 -39.42 -17.21
C LYS A 28 0.28 -40.31 -17.69
N GLN A 29 -0.93 -40.15 -17.16
CA GLN A 29 -2.10 -40.93 -17.60
C GLN A 29 -3.17 -40.13 -18.37
N GLY A 30 -2.84 -38.93 -18.86
CA GLY A 30 -3.79 -38.04 -19.54
C GLY A 30 -3.34 -37.56 -20.92
N LEU A 31 -2.89 -38.44 -21.81
CA LEU A 31 -2.73 -38.14 -23.23
C LEU A 31 -3.83 -38.87 -24.03
N SER A 32 -4.94 -38.17 -24.26
CA SER A 32 -5.83 -38.37 -25.40
C SER A 32 -6.73 -37.15 -25.58
N GLN A 33 -6.32 -36.28 -26.49
CA GLN A 33 -7.11 -35.37 -27.32
C GLN A 33 -8.47 -34.86 -26.78
N SER A 34 -8.52 -33.61 -26.34
CA SER A 34 -9.40 -32.58 -26.95
C SER A 34 -9.16 -31.22 -26.30
N SER A 35 -9.19 -30.19 -27.13
CA SER A 35 -9.02 -28.78 -26.80
C SER A 35 -9.95 -28.32 -25.67
N GLY A 36 -9.38 -27.99 -24.52
CA GLY A 36 -10.11 -27.44 -23.38
C GLY A 36 -9.19 -26.66 -22.45
N SER A 37 -9.33 -25.34 -22.45
CA SER A 37 -8.63 -24.39 -21.57
C SER A 37 -8.71 -24.80 -20.10
N ALA A 38 -7.57 -25.16 -19.51
CA ALA A 38 -7.43 -25.38 -18.08
C ALA A 38 -7.44 -24.04 -17.34
N LYS A 39 -8.52 -23.78 -16.60
CA LYS A 39 -8.66 -22.64 -15.69
C LYS A 39 -7.78 -22.86 -14.46
N SER A 40 -6.58 -22.28 -14.48
CA SER A 40 -5.74 -22.06 -13.31
C SER A 40 -6.37 -20.99 -12.39
N GLY A 41 -6.14 -21.12 -11.08
CA GLY A 41 -6.86 -20.48 -9.98
C GLY A 41 -7.21 -19.00 -10.19
N ARG A 42 -8.50 -18.70 -10.04
CA ARG A 42 -9.01 -17.32 -9.94
C ARG A 42 -8.51 -16.68 -8.65
N VAL A 43 -7.36 -16.04 -8.70
CA VAL A 43 -7.13 -14.84 -7.90
C VAL A 43 -8.00 -13.76 -8.52
N ILE A 44 -9.10 -13.39 -7.85
CA ILE A 44 -9.87 -12.18 -8.20
C ILE A 44 -9.03 -11.00 -7.72
N ALA A 45 -7.92 -10.75 -8.40
CA ALA A 45 -7.38 -9.41 -8.46
C ALA A 45 -8.47 -8.61 -9.18
N TYR A 46 -8.95 -7.52 -8.56
CA TYR A 46 -9.80 -6.53 -9.21
C TYR A 46 -8.98 -5.89 -10.34
N LYS A 47 -8.84 -6.64 -11.43
CA LYS A 47 -7.98 -6.36 -12.55
C LYS A 47 -8.60 -5.19 -13.29
N VAL A 48 -7.98 -4.03 -13.07
CA VAL A 48 -7.94 -2.86 -13.95
C VAL A 48 -9.33 -2.32 -14.31
N LEU A 49 -9.61 -1.14 -13.75
CA LEU A 49 -10.70 -0.20 -14.05
C LEU A 49 -11.10 -0.15 -15.55
N GLY A 50 -11.80 -1.17 -16.04
CA GLY A 50 -12.75 -1.01 -17.13
C GLY A 50 -13.73 0.06 -16.65
N SER A 51 -13.90 1.12 -17.45
CA SER A 51 -14.75 2.31 -17.21
C SER A 51 -15.56 2.18 -15.92
N SER A 52 -15.25 2.98 -14.90
CA SER A 52 -15.85 2.93 -13.54
C SER A 52 -17.36 2.64 -13.52
N ARG A 53 -18.08 3.04 -14.58
CA ARG A 53 -19.48 2.71 -14.85
C ARG A 53 -19.80 1.21 -14.89
N GLY A 54 -18.99 0.37 -15.55
CA GLY A 54 -19.25 -1.07 -15.69
C GLY A 54 -19.11 -1.83 -14.37
N LEU A 55 -18.05 -1.54 -13.62
CA LEU A 55 -17.84 -2.11 -12.29
C LEU A 55 -18.93 -1.66 -11.32
N ARG A 56 -19.27 -0.36 -11.34
CA ARG A 56 -20.35 0.19 -10.50
C ARG A 56 -21.69 -0.46 -10.83
N LYS A 57 -22.03 -0.63 -12.11
CA LYS A 57 -23.25 -1.32 -12.53
C LYS A 57 -23.33 -2.73 -11.93
N LYS A 58 -22.25 -3.51 -12.03
CA LYS A 58 -22.19 -4.86 -11.47
C LYS A 58 -22.37 -4.86 -9.94
N ILE A 59 -21.71 -3.95 -9.23
CA ILE A 59 -21.86 -3.81 -7.77
C ILE A 59 -23.31 -3.47 -7.41
N MET A 60 -23.94 -2.55 -8.15
CA MET A 60 -25.33 -2.16 -7.93
C MET A 60 -26.31 -3.30 -8.22
N GLU A 61 -26.03 -4.20 -9.16
CA GLU A 61 -26.84 -5.39 -9.44
C GLU A 61 -26.78 -6.42 -8.31
N GLU A 62 -25.60 -6.58 -7.67
CA GLU A 62 -25.38 -7.51 -6.55
C GLU A 62 -25.92 -6.98 -5.20
N LEU A 63 -26.22 -5.69 -5.11
CA LEU A 63 -26.70 -5.05 -3.89
C LEU A 63 -28.19 -5.39 -3.62
N PRO A 64 -28.58 -5.68 -2.37
CA PRO A 64 -29.99 -5.81 -2.00
C PRO A 64 -30.81 -4.57 -2.37
N GLU A 65 -32.08 -4.78 -2.70
CA GLU A 65 -32.96 -3.73 -3.22
C GLU A 65 -33.11 -2.55 -2.25
N ASP A 66 -33.20 -2.81 -0.94
CA ASP A 66 -33.29 -1.75 0.08
C ASP A 66 -32.03 -0.87 0.10
N LEU A 67 -30.84 -1.48 0.09
CA LEU A 67 -29.56 -0.78 0.06
C LEU A 67 -29.36 -0.02 -1.27
N ARG A 68 -29.73 -0.63 -2.40
CA ARG A 68 -29.70 0.01 -3.73
C ARG A 68 -30.58 1.25 -3.78
N GLN A 69 -31.81 1.16 -3.27
CA GLN A 69 -32.70 2.31 -3.22
C GLN A 69 -32.16 3.45 -2.34
N LEU A 70 -31.50 3.14 -1.22
CA LEU A 70 -30.87 4.16 -0.38
C LEU A 70 -29.72 4.85 -1.12
N TRP A 71 -28.91 4.08 -1.84
CA TRP A 71 -27.80 4.59 -2.64
C TRP A 71 -28.25 5.48 -3.79
N ASP A 72 -29.22 5.02 -4.60
CA ASP A 72 -29.72 5.75 -5.78
C ASP A 72 -30.41 7.07 -5.39
N LYS A 73 -31.08 7.08 -4.24
CA LYS A 73 -31.70 8.28 -3.65
C LYS A 73 -30.68 9.17 -2.91
N GLN A 74 -29.38 8.84 -2.96
CA GLN A 74 -28.29 9.56 -2.29
C GLN A 74 -28.50 9.70 -0.77
N ARG A 75 -29.18 8.73 -0.14
CA ARG A 75 -29.43 8.70 1.31
C ARG A 75 -28.27 8.03 2.04
N TYR A 76 -27.06 8.57 1.87
CA TYR A 76 -25.80 7.93 2.27
C TYR A 76 -25.70 7.65 3.78
N HIS A 77 -26.12 8.59 4.63
CA HIS A 77 -26.21 8.34 6.07
C HIS A 77 -27.07 7.11 6.39
N LYS A 78 -28.29 7.00 5.83
CA LYS A 78 -29.18 5.84 6.06
C LYS A 78 -28.60 4.54 5.49
N PHE A 79 -27.90 4.62 4.36
CA PHE A 79 -27.17 3.50 3.78
C PHE A 79 -26.08 2.99 4.72
N LEU A 80 -25.28 3.90 5.29
CA LEU A 80 -24.24 3.57 6.27
C LEU A 80 -24.82 2.99 7.57
N GLU A 81 -25.91 3.54 8.09
CA GLU A 81 -26.61 2.97 9.26
C GLU A 81 -27.06 1.53 8.99
N ARG A 82 -27.64 1.27 7.82
CA ARG A 82 -28.09 -0.09 7.45
C ARG A 82 -26.91 -1.05 7.35
N ILE A 83 -25.80 -0.64 6.75
CA ILE A 83 -24.57 -1.43 6.66
C ILE A 83 -24.00 -1.69 8.05
N PHE A 84 -24.00 -0.70 8.93
CA PHE A 84 -23.53 -0.85 10.31
C PHE A 84 -24.36 -1.88 11.07
N VAL A 85 -25.69 -1.84 10.97
CA VAL A 85 -26.57 -2.86 11.58
C VAL A 85 -26.25 -4.27 11.07
N ILE A 86 -26.11 -4.43 9.74
CA ILE A 86 -25.73 -5.70 9.12
C ILE A 86 -24.36 -6.16 9.65
N SER A 87 -23.36 -5.28 9.61
CA SER A 87 -21.99 -5.53 10.08
C SER A 87 -21.97 -5.98 11.54
N ASN A 88 -22.75 -5.33 12.41
CA ASN A 88 -22.85 -5.67 13.82
C ASN A 88 -23.53 -7.03 14.04
N GLY A 89 -24.57 -7.34 13.26
CA GLY A 89 -25.21 -8.65 13.26
C GLY A 89 -24.24 -9.76 12.86
N ILE A 90 -23.37 -9.53 11.87
CA ILE A 90 -22.38 -10.53 11.47
C ILE A 90 -21.25 -10.65 12.50
N ALA A 91 -20.77 -9.55 13.07
CA ALA A 91 -19.75 -9.56 14.13
C ALA A 91 -20.23 -10.29 15.39
N SER A 92 -21.55 -10.28 15.65
CA SER A 92 -22.19 -10.99 16.77
C SER A 92 -22.60 -12.44 16.43
N GLU A 93 -22.21 -12.96 15.25
CA GLU A 93 -22.55 -14.30 14.75
C GLU A 93 -24.06 -14.60 14.62
N VAL A 94 -24.92 -13.57 14.64
CA VAL A 94 -26.38 -13.70 14.50
C VAL A 94 -26.89 -13.45 13.08
N SER A 95 -26.00 -13.06 12.15
CA SER A 95 -26.38 -12.72 10.78
C SER A 95 -26.70 -13.94 9.91
N THR A 96 -27.61 -13.74 8.98
CA THR A 96 -27.89 -14.67 7.88
C THR A 96 -26.81 -14.64 6.79
N GLU A 97 -26.73 -15.68 5.96
CA GLU A 97 -25.85 -15.69 4.76
C GLU A 97 -26.23 -14.58 3.77
N HIS A 98 -27.52 -14.22 3.71
CA HIS A 98 -28.00 -13.11 2.90
C HIS A 98 -27.40 -11.77 3.38
N GLU A 99 -27.33 -11.54 4.69
CA GLU A 99 -26.71 -10.35 5.28
C GLU A 99 -25.20 -10.30 5.05
N LYS A 100 -24.51 -11.44 5.12
CA LYS A 100 -23.08 -11.51 4.78
C LYS A 100 -22.84 -11.16 3.31
N ALA A 101 -23.69 -11.67 2.41
CA ALA A 101 -23.62 -11.34 0.98
C ALA A 101 -23.91 -9.86 0.73
N ALA A 102 -24.94 -9.31 1.39
CA ALA A 102 -25.29 -7.89 1.33
C ALA A 102 -24.13 -6.99 1.78
N PHE A 103 -23.52 -7.31 2.92
CA PHE A 103 -22.38 -6.56 3.44
C PHE A 103 -21.19 -6.60 2.47
N LYS A 104 -20.86 -7.80 1.96
CA LYS A 104 -19.80 -7.97 0.97
C LYS A 104 -20.03 -7.14 -0.29
N ALA A 105 -21.25 -7.13 -0.82
CA ALA A 105 -21.62 -6.36 -2.00
C ALA A 105 -21.54 -4.84 -1.75
N ALA A 106 -21.83 -4.39 -0.53
CA ALA A 106 -21.80 -2.97 -0.18
C ALA A 106 -20.38 -2.43 0.08
N LEU A 107 -19.44 -3.26 0.55
CA LEU A 107 -18.08 -2.84 0.95
C LEU A 107 -17.32 -2.03 -0.12
N PRO A 108 -17.36 -2.33 -1.42
CA PRO A 108 -16.72 -1.51 -2.45
C PRO A 108 -17.28 -0.07 -2.59
N LEU A 109 -18.52 0.17 -2.16
CA LEU A 109 -19.18 1.48 -2.24
C LEU A 109 -18.84 2.38 -1.05
N VAL A 110 -18.56 1.80 0.12
CA VAL A 110 -18.26 2.55 1.35
C VAL A 110 -17.12 3.57 1.16
N PRO A 111 -15.99 3.23 0.51
CA PRO A 111 -14.91 4.18 0.26
C PRO A 111 -15.28 5.32 -0.68
N GLU A 112 -16.33 5.21 -1.51
CA GLU A 112 -16.77 6.27 -2.42
C GLU A 112 -17.40 7.45 -1.64
N LEU A 113 -17.85 7.21 -0.41
CA LEU A 113 -18.44 8.22 0.47
C LEU A 113 -17.40 9.10 1.19
N TRP A 114 -16.11 8.96 0.85
CA TRP A 114 -15.03 9.77 1.40
C TRP A 114 -15.18 11.28 1.16
N LYS A 115 -15.96 11.69 0.14
CA LYS A 115 -16.23 13.10 -0.18
C LYS A 115 -17.29 13.73 0.70
N SER A 116 -17.87 12.96 1.64
CA SER A 116 -18.86 13.50 2.56
C SER A 116 -18.35 14.74 3.29
N LYS A 117 -19.28 15.67 3.52
CA LYS A 117 -19.05 16.84 4.36
C LYS A 117 -19.41 16.61 5.81
N GLU A 118 -20.06 15.49 6.11
CA GLU A 118 -20.58 15.17 7.43
C GLU A 118 -19.57 14.30 8.19
N SER A 119 -18.99 14.81 9.27
CA SER A 119 -18.07 14.03 10.12
C SER A 119 -18.70 12.74 10.66
N GLN A 120 -20.02 12.74 10.87
CA GLN A 120 -20.78 11.55 11.31
C GLN A 120 -20.72 10.41 10.29
N GLU A 121 -20.69 10.71 8.99
CA GLU A 121 -20.58 9.67 7.96
C GLU A 121 -19.19 9.03 7.97
N HIS A 122 -18.13 9.82 8.19
CA HIS A 122 -16.78 9.28 8.36
C HIS A 122 -16.64 8.43 9.63
N GLU A 123 -17.20 8.89 10.75
CA GLU A 123 -17.26 8.13 11.98
C GLU A 123 -17.93 6.78 11.75
N ARG A 124 -19.09 6.77 11.07
CA ARG A 124 -19.81 5.54 10.79
C ARG A 124 -19.05 4.58 9.87
N ILE A 125 -18.39 5.09 8.83
CA ILE A 125 -17.51 4.28 7.96
C ILE A 125 -16.43 3.58 8.80
N GLN A 126 -15.80 4.30 9.71
CA GLN A 126 -14.73 3.76 10.55
C GLN A 126 -15.26 2.72 11.55
N GLU A 127 -16.43 2.96 12.15
CA GLU A 127 -17.09 1.99 13.01
C GLU A 127 -17.41 0.69 12.27
N ILE A 128 -17.94 0.77 11.05
CA ILE A 128 -18.19 -0.41 10.20
C ILE A 128 -16.92 -1.26 10.05
N TYR A 129 -15.76 -0.62 9.88
CA TYR A 129 -14.48 -1.34 9.81
C TYR A 129 -14.04 -1.92 11.16
N PHE A 130 -14.21 -1.18 12.26
CA PHE A 130 -13.69 -1.59 13.58
C PHE A 130 -14.48 -2.69 14.28
N LEU A 131 -15.75 -2.92 13.91
CA LEU A 131 -16.54 -4.03 14.45
C LEU A 131 -15.87 -5.41 14.29
N TRP A 132 -14.89 -5.51 13.39
CA TRP A 132 -14.27 -6.76 12.97
C TRP A 132 -12.90 -7.05 13.56
N GLU A 133 -12.36 -6.15 14.38
CA GLU A 133 -11.03 -6.34 14.96
C GLU A 133 -10.92 -7.64 15.76
N LYS A 134 -12.04 -8.13 16.32
CA LYS A 134 -12.10 -9.31 17.19
C LYS A 134 -12.90 -10.49 16.62
N ALA A 135 -13.55 -10.34 15.47
CA ALA A 135 -14.47 -11.35 14.94
C ALA A 135 -13.78 -12.27 13.92
N ALA A 136 -14.20 -13.55 13.92
CA ALA A 136 -13.73 -14.53 12.95
C ALA A 136 -14.48 -14.36 11.61
N LEU A 137 -13.88 -13.60 10.69
CA LEU A 137 -14.45 -13.37 9.37
C LEU A 137 -14.22 -14.55 8.40
N PRO A 138 -15.21 -14.92 7.57
CA PRO A 138 -14.95 -15.70 6.37
C PRO A 138 -13.89 -15.02 5.52
N GLU A 139 -12.95 -15.79 4.97
CA GLU A 139 -11.79 -15.28 4.24
C GLU A 139 -12.17 -14.25 3.16
N SER A 140 -13.17 -14.59 2.34
CA SER A 140 -13.60 -13.72 1.24
C SER A 140 -14.18 -12.38 1.70
N LEU A 141 -14.77 -12.32 2.90
CA LEU A 141 -15.30 -11.08 3.48
C LEU A 141 -14.18 -10.27 4.13
N ALA A 142 -13.23 -10.93 4.79
CA ALA A 142 -12.02 -10.31 5.31
C ALA A 142 -11.20 -9.62 4.20
N ILE A 143 -11.07 -10.25 3.03
CA ILE A 143 -10.44 -9.65 1.84
C ILE A 143 -11.16 -8.37 1.42
N SER A 144 -12.49 -8.44 1.22
CA SER A 144 -13.28 -7.27 0.79
C SER A 144 -13.21 -6.13 1.81
N LEU A 145 -13.21 -6.46 3.11
CA LEU A 145 -13.10 -5.48 4.19
C LEU A 145 -11.73 -4.79 4.17
N ALA A 146 -10.65 -5.56 4.03
CA ALA A 146 -9.30 -5.04 3.97
C ALA A 146 -9.09 -4.09 2.79
N ILE A 147 -9.57 -4.49 1.60
CA ILE A 147 -9.51 -3.66 0.38
C ILE A 147 -10.32 -2.38 0.56
N SER A 148 -11.55 -2.49 1.06
CA SER A 148 -12.44 -1.34 1.30
C SER A 148 -11.79 -0.34 2.28
N ALA A 149 -11.33 -0.81 3.44
CA ALA A 149 -10.69 0.04 4.44
C ALA A 149 -9.42 0.73 3.90
N ASN A 150 -8.58 0.01 3.15
CA ASN A 150 -7.38 0.59 2.55
C ASN A 150 -7.72 1.66 1.51
N GLN A 151 -8.74 1.40 0.66
CA GLN A 151 -9.20 2.35 -0.34
C GLN A 151 -9.80 3.61 0.30
N TYR A 152 -10.56 3.46 1.38
CA TYR A 152 -11.09 4.61 2.14
C TYR A 152 -9.95 5.49 2.66
N VAL A 153 -8.92 4.88 3.27
CA VAL A 153 -7.73 5.61 3.73
C VAL A 153 -7.01 6.29 2.55
N LYS A 154 -6.80 5.59 1.43
CA LYS A 154 -6.21 6.18 0.21
C LYS A 154 -6.99 7.40 -0.28
N ASN A 155 -8.32 7.38 -0.19
CA ASN A 155 -9.17 8.46 -0.66
C ASN A 155 -9.16 9.68 0.27
N VAL A 156 -9.11 9.47 1.59
CA VAL A 156 -9.16 10.57 2.58
C VAL A 156 -7.80 11.23 2.78
N LEU A 157 -6.71 10.47 2.74
CA LEU A 157 -5.38 11.00 3.06
C LEU A 157 -4.97 12.19 2.17
N CYS A 158 -4.47 13.24 2.83
CA CYS A 158 -3.98 14.47 2.19
C CYS A 158 -5.03 15.15 1.30
N THR A 159 -6.31 15.04 1.68
CA THR A 159 -7.42 15.76 1.07
C THR A 159 -8.10 16.65 2.11
N GLU A 160 -8.97 17.56 1.67
CA GLU A 160 -9.80 18.37 2.58
C GLU A 160 -10.66 17.51 3.53
N SER A 161 -11.05 16.30 3.13
CA SER A 161 -11.81 15.40 4.00
C SER A 161 -11.03 15.00 5.26
N MET A 162 -9.71 15.06 5.24
CA MET A 162 -8.87 14.70 6.39
C MET A 162 -9.11 15.61 7.60
N GLU A 163 -9.57 16.85 7.40
CA GLU A 163 -9.95 17.77 8.49
C GLU A 163 -11.19 17.29 9.26
N ARG A 164 -12.02 16.44 8.63
CA ARG A 164 -13.27 15.92 9.18
C ARG A 164 -13.12 14.56 9.85
N VAL A 165 -11.91 13.99 9.79
CA VAL A 165 -11.63 12.64 10.26
C VAL A 165 -10.59 12.68 11.36
N ASP A 166 -10.84 11.94 12.45
CA ASP A 166 -9.82 11.73 13.47
C ASP A 166 -8.64 10.96 12.89
N PHE A 167 -7.46 11.58 12.90
CA PHE A 167 -6.21 11.00 12.44
C PHE A 167 -5.88 9.67 13.16
N CYS A 168 -6.24 9.54 14.43
CA CYS A 168 -6.06 8.29 15.17
C CYS A 168 -6.93 7.16 14.58
N ARG A 169 -8.13 7.48 14.10
CA ARG A 169 -9.01 6.50 13.45
C ARG A 169 -8.52 6.13 12.05
N ILE A 170 -7.92 7.05 11.29
CA ILE A 170 -7.24 6.70 10.04
C ILE A 170 -6.15 5.65 10.27
N HIS A 171 -5.32 5.83 11.31
CA HIS A 171 -4.32 4.83 11.68
C HIS A 171 -4.93 3.49 12.03
N LYS A 172 -6.02 3.47 12.80
CA LYS A 172 -6.71 2.21 13.12
C LYS A 172 -7.23 1.51 11.86
N CYS A 173 -7.85 2.23 10.91
CA CYS A 173 -8.30 1.65 9.64
C CYS A 173 -7.14 1.07 8.85
N LEU A 174 -6.02 1.80 8.81
CA LEU A 174 -4.82 1.37 8.12
C LEU A 174 -4.23 0.10 8.77
N SER A 175 -4.06 0.10 10.09
CA SER A 175 -3.61 -1.05 10.88
C SER A 175 -4.48 -2.29 10.68
N LEU A 176 -5.82 -2.13 10.74
CA LEU A 176 -6.75 -3.22 10.47
C LEU A 176 -6.57 -3.76 9.04
N SER A 177 -6.56 -2.88 8.04
CA SER A 177 -6.41 -3.29 6.65
C SER A 177 -5.10 -4.05 6.42
N SER A 178 -3.99 -3.57 6.97
CA SER A 178 -2.69 -4.21 6.85
C SER A 178 -2.65 -5.56 7.55
N LEU A 179 -3.19 -5.66 8.77
CA LEU A 179 -3.28 -6.92 9.51
C LEU A 179 -4.05 -7.98 8.70
N LEU A 180 -5.19 -7.60 8.13
CA LEU A 180 -5.98 -8.51 7.30
C LEU A 180 -5.23 -8.90 6.03
N LEU A 181 -4.65 -7.93 5.30
CA LEU A 181 -3.90 -8.21 4.07
C LEU A 181 -2.75 -9.21 4.32
N ILE A 182 -1.98 -9.04 5.40
CA ILE A 182 -0.88 -9.94 5.77
C ILE A 182 -1.41 -11.32 6.17
N LYS A 183 -2.43 -11.37 7.04
CA LYS A 183 -3.05 -12.64 7.48
C LYS A 183 -3.57 -13.46 6.30
N LEU A 184 -4.09 -12.77 5.28
CA LEU A 184 -4.67 -13.36 4.07
C LEU A 184 -3.64 -13.58 2.95
N LYS A 185 -2.35 -13.34 3.21
CA LYS A 185 -1.25 -13.45 2.24
C LYS A 185 -1.46 -12.62 0.97
N MET A 186 -2.14 -11.48 1.12
CA MET A 186 -2.48 -10.58 0.02
C MET A 186 -1.30 -9.71 -0.42
N GLU A 187 -0.13 -9.84 0.21
CA GLU A 187 1.12 -9.28 -0.29
C GLU A 187 1.51 -9.78 -1.69
N VAL A 188 0.93 -10.89 -2.17
CA VAL A 188 1.09 -11.30 -3.58
C VAL A 188 0.58 -10.22 -4.55
N GLU A 189 -0.41 -9.42 -4.15
CA GLU A 189 -0.91 -8.26 -4.91
C GLU A 189 0.04 -7.06 -4.86
N GLN A 190 1.06 -7.10 -4.01
CA GLN A 190 2.17 -6.14 -4.01
C GLN A 190 3.31 -6.58 -4.92
N LYS A 191 3.27 -7.82 -5.45
CA LYS A 191 4.31 -8.38 -6.30
C LYS A 191 4.13 -7.96 -7.76
N ILE A 192 5.25 -7.72 -8.43
CA ILE A 192 5.34 -7.61 -9.88
C ILE A 192 6.25 -8.72 -10.41
N ASN A 193 5.81 -9.39 -11.48
CA ASN A 193 6.70 -10.16 -12.34
C ASN A 193 7.19 -9.21 -13.44
N VAL A 194 8.44 -8.76 -13.33
CA VAL A 194 8.92 -7.60 -14.09
C VAL A 194 8.95 -7.89 -15.59
N GLU A 195 9.47 -9.04 -15.99
CA GLU A 195 9.59 -9.41 -17.41
C GLU A 195 8.22 -9.61 -18.05
N ASP A 196 7.33 -10.32 -17.36
CA ASP A 196 5.95 -10.54 -17.84
C ASP A 196 5.23 -9.19 -18.01
N ALA A 197 5.41 -8.26 -17.07
CA ALA A 197 4.82 -6.94 -17.15
C ALA A 197 5.39 -6.12 -18.33
N ILE A 198 6.70 -6.20 -18.58
CA ILE A 198 7.35 -5.54 -19.74
C ILE A 198 6.79 -6.09 -21.05
N VAL A 199 6.67 -7.42 -21.19
CA VAL A 199 6.10 -8.05 -22.38
C VAL A 199 4.64 -7.65 -22.58
N GLN A 200 3.84 -7.68 -21.51
CA GLN A 200 2.43 -7.28 -21.57
C GLN A 200 2.26 -5.82 -21.99
N GLU A 201 3.04 -4.90 -21.43
CA GLU A 201 2.94 -3.49 -21.75
C GLU A 201 3.33 -3.24 -23.23
N ARG A 202 4.42 -3.87 -23.71
CA ARG A 202 4.84 -3.78 -25.11
C ARG A 202 3.79 -4.31 -26.10
N ASN A 203 3.15 -5.42 -25.75
CA ASN A 203 2.10 -6.01 -26.58
C ASN A 203 0.81 -5.18 -26.56
N SER A 204 0.52 -4.52 -25.44
CA SER A 204 -0.69 -3.70 -25.27
C SER A 204 -0.59 -2.36 -25.99
N THR A 205 0.60 -1.78 -26.08
CA THR A 205 0.76 -0.46 -26.69
C THR A 205 0.58 -0.50 -28.20
N GLY A 206 0.95 -1.58 -28.91
CA GLY A 206 0.74 -1.76 -30.36
C GLY A 206 1.32 -0.66 -31.28
N GLU A 207 1.78 0.43 -30.70
CA GLU A 207 2.16 1.69 -31.32
C GLU A 207 3.68 1.82 -31.26
N ILE A 208 4.22 2.29 -32.38
CA ILE A 208 5.59 2.77 -32.48
C ILE A 208 5.68 3.97 -31.55
N PRO A 209 6.64 4.02 -30.59
CA PRO A 209 6.79 5.16 -29.68
C PRO A 209 6.82 6.45 -30.49
N SER A 210 5.91 7.38 -30.22
CA SER A 210 5.94 8.68 -30.88
C SER A 210 7.28 9.35 -30.56
N LYS A 211 7.87 10.07 -31.54
CA LYS A 211 9.16 10.76 -31.35
C LYS A 211 9.15 11.77 -30.19
N ASP A 212 7.97 12.17 -29.72
CA ASP A 212 7.75 13.18 -28.68
C ASP A 212 7.46 12.58 -27.29
N GLU A 213 7.27 11.25 -27.18
CA GLU A 213 7.30 10.61 -25.86
C GLU A 213 8.75 10.67 -25.35
N LYS A 214 9.04 11.68 -24.53
CA LYS A 214 10.19 11.68 -23.62
C LYS A 214 10.42 10.26 -23.13
N GLN A 215 11.64 9.76 -23.32
CA GLN A 215 12.08 8.37 -23.13
C GLN A 215 11.89 7.84 -21.70
N SER A 216 10.68 7.87 -21.14
CA SER A 216 10.36 7.16 -19.92
C SER A 216 10.47 5.68 -20.25
N SER A 217 11.37 4.98 -19.56
CA SER A 217 11.54 3.56 -19.80
C SER A 217 10.21 2.83 -19.57
N VAL A 218 9.96 1.75 -20.32
CA VAL A 218 8.77 0.90 -20.14
C VAL A 218 8.64 0.45 -18.68
N LEU A 219 9.76 0.15 -18.03
CA LEU A 219 9.79 -0.23 -16.61
C LEU A 219 9.35 0.90 -15.68
N GLN A 220 9.71 2.15 -15.97
CA GLN A 220 9.24 3.31 -15.19
C GLN A 220 7.72 3.45 -15.31
N LYS A 221 7.16 3.40 -16.53
CA LYS A 221 5.70 3.46 -16.76
C LYS A 221 4.96 2.36 -15.98
N ILE A 222 5.44 1.12 -16.09
CA ILE A 222 4.90 -0.04 -15.36
C ILE A 222 4.97 0.18 -13.84
N SER A 223 6.12 0.64 -13.35
CA SER A 223 6.34 0.83 -11.91
C SER A 223 5.41 1.90 -11.33
N LEU A 224 5.21 3.01 -12.03
CA LEU A 224 4.30 4.08 -11.62
C LEU A 224 2.84 3.61 -11.60
N LYS A 225 2.39 3.00 -12.71
CA LYS A 225 1.04 2.41 -12.82
C LYS A 225 0.79 1.36 -11.73
N ARG A 226 1.82 0.57 -11.37
CA ARG A 226 1.71 -0.40 -10.29
C ARG A 226 1.59 0.30 -8.94
N LEU A 227 2.46 1.26 -8.64
CA LEU A 227 2.53 2.00 -7.37
C LEU A 227 1.20 2.70 -7.00
N GLU A 228 0.47 3.23 -7.99
CA GLU A 228 -0.86 3.83 -7.80
C GLU A 228 -1.90 2.84 -7.24
N ASN A 229 -1.79 1.58 -7.65
CA ASN A 229 -2.73 0.52 -7.30
C ASN A 229 -2.34 -0.22 -6.01
N LEU A 230 -1.13 -0.02 -5.50
CA LEU A 230 -0.67 -0.69 -4.29
C LEU A 230 -1.45 -0.25 -3.05
N TYR A 231 -1.56 -1.18 -2.09
CA TYR A 231 -2.07 -0.87 -0.76
C TYR A 231 -1.09 0.01 0.01
N ILE A 232 -1.64 0.88 0.84
CA ILE A 232 -0.86 1.65 1.82
C ILE A 232 -0.71 0.80 3.09
N PHE A 233 0.45 0.89 3.74
CA PHE A 233 0.73 0.29 5.04
C PHE A 233 1.13 1.37 6.05
N PRO A 234 0.85 1.16 7.35
CA PRO A 234 1.30 2.06 8.38
C PRO A 234 2.84 2.01 8.48
N PHE A 235 3.48 3.14 8.80
CA PHE A 235 4.91 3.16 9.16
C PHE A 235 5.13 3.11 10.67
N VAL A 236 4.20 2.46 11.38
CA VAL A 236 4.19 2.32 12.83
C VAL A 236 3.90 0.89 13.22
N GLU A 237 4.22 0.55 14.47
CA GLU A 237 3.84 -0.71 15.09
C GLU A 237 2.30 -0.80 15.20
N ILE A 238 1.76 -2.00 15.04
CA ILE A 238 0.33 -2.29 15.17
C ILE A 238 0.14 -2.94 16.54
N GLY A 239 -0.34 -2.16 17.51
CA GLY A 239 -0.34 -2.57 18.93
C GLY A 239 1.10 -2.70 19.45
N ASP A 240 1.37 -3.78 20.18
CA ASP A 240 2.72 -4.10 20.71
C ASP A 240 3.59 -4.88 19.71
N LYS A 241 3.16 -5.01 18.46
CA LYS A 241 3.86 -5.81 17.44
C LYS A 241 4.40 -4.91 16.33
N PRO A 242 5.67 -5.12 15.91
CA PRO A 242 6.19 -4.46 14.73
C PRO A 242 5.33 -4.78 13.51
N CYS A 243 5.13 -3.78 12.65
CA CYS A 243 4.42 -3.97 11.39
C CYS A 243 5.14 -5.07 10.61
N GLN A 244 4.39 -6.13 10.27
CA GLN A 244 4.96 -7.26 9.55
C GLN A 244 4.98 -6.93 8.07
N TYR A 245 6.11 -6.41 7.59
CA TYR A 245 6.34 -6.32 6.15
C TYR A 245 6.86 -7.66 5.61
N PRO A 246 6.64 -7.96 4.31
CA PRO A 246 7.16 -9.17 3.69
C PRO A 246 8.70 -9.27 3.74
N ASP A 247 9.21 -10.46 4.01
CA ASP A 247 10.65 -10.77 3.95
C ASP A 247 11.06 -11.13 2.52
N HIS A 248 10.98 -10.15 1.61
CA HIS A 248 11.27 -10.34 0.19
C HIS A 248 11.98 -9.10 -0.40
N PRO A 249 12.79 -9.24 -1.48
CA PRO A 249 13.24 -8.12 -2.29
C PRO A 249 12.11 -7.23 -2.80
N GLY A 250 12.42 -5.94 -2.93
CA GLY A 250 11.47 -4.97 -3.43
C GLY A 250 11.96 -3.53 -3.30
N VAL A 251 11.09 -2.64 -3.73
CA VAL A 251 11.23 -1.18 -3.62
C VAL A 251 10.11 -0.65 -2.74
N TYR A 252 10.38 0.37 -1.94
CA TYR A 252 9.41 1.00 -1.08
C TYR A 252 9.50 2.52 -1.16
N CYS A 253 8.38 3.16 -0.88
CA CYS A 253 8.20 4.60 -0.86
C CYS A 253 7.66 4.98 0.52
N ILE A 254 8.34 5.89 1.20
CA ILE A 254 7.90 6.48 2.47
C ILE A 254 7.27 7.83 2.16
N TYR A 255 6.05 8.03 2.64
CA TYR A 255 5.29 9.27 2.45
C TYR A 255 5.06 9.93 3.78
N TYR A 256 5.15 11.26 3.79
CA TYR A 256 4.77 12.08 4.93
C TYR A 256 3.31 12.50 4.79
N ILE A 257 2.50 12.23 5.82
CA ILE A 257 1.07 12.50 5.88
C ILE A 257 0.68 13.22 7.18
N GLY A 258 1.63 13.90 7.83
CA GLY A 258 1.38 14.62 9.07
C GLY A 258 0.39 15.77 8.92
N LYS A 259 0.01 16.40 10.05
CA LYS A 259 -0.92 17.55 10.03
C LYS A 259 -0.25 18.88 9.69
N SER A 260 1.05 18.99 9.95
CA SER A 260 1.85 20.19 9.68
C SER A 260 2.80 19.94 8.53
N ASP A 261 3.42 20.98 7.99
CA ASP A 261 4.49 20.83 7.01
C ASP A 261 5.83 20.51 7.71
N LEU A 262 6.71 19.76 7.04
CA LEU A 262 8.11 19.64 7.47
C LEU A 262 8.95 20.77 6.90
N TYR A 263 10.09 21.05 7.56
CA TYR A 263 11.11 21.99 7.08
C TYR A 263 10.56 23.39 6.76
N GLU A 264 9.70 23.91 7.64
CA GLU A 264 9.06 25.23 7.51
C GLU A 264 8.28 25.41 6.19
N GLY A 265 7.43 24.44 5.85
CA GLY A 265 6.63 24.52 4.63
C GLY A 265 7.32 23.95 3.39
N GLY A 266 8.55 23.46 3.55
CA GLY A 266 9.34 22.86 2.47
C GLY A 266 8.79 21.51 2.01
N VAL A 267 8.13 20.74 2.88
CA VAL A 267 7.52 19.46 2.50
C VAL A 267 6.12 19.40 3.06
N LYS A 268 5.15 19.40 2.15
CA LYS A 268 3.73 19.27 2.49
C LYS A 268 3.33 17.80 2.64
N PRO A 269 2.35 17.49 3.50
CA PRO A 269 1.72 16.17 3.53
C PRO A 269 1.24 15.73 2.14
N SER A 270 1.61 14.53 1.72
CA SER A 270 1.21 13.98 0.43
C SER A 270 1.18 12.45 0.46
N LYS A 271 0.13 11.87 -0.12
CA LYS A 271 0.04 10.43 -0.41
C LYS A 271 0.56 10.06 -1.81
N ASP A 272 0.95 11.05 -2.60
CA ASP A 272 1.31 10.90 -4.02
C ASP A 272 2.78 11.26 -4.29
N ARG A 273 3.39 12.10 -3.44
CA ARG A 273 4.82 12.44 -3.50
C ARG A 273 5.55 11.84 -2.28
N PRO A 274 6.38 10.80 -2.44
CA PRO A 274 7.14 10.25 -1.33
C PRO A 274 8.22 11.23 -0.88
N VAL A 275 8.55 11.21 0.40
CA VAL A 275 9.72 11.91 0.95
C VAL A 275 10.99 11.10 0.77
N TYR A 276 10.86 9.77 0.65
CA TYR A 276 11.96 8.85 0.42
C TYR A 276 11.53 7.65 -0.42
N VAL A 277 12.42 7.21 -1.30
CA VAL A 277 12.32 5.95 -2.04
C VAL A 277 13.57 5.13 -1.70
N GLY A 278 13.37 3.85 -1.42
CA GLY A 278 14.46 2.94 -1.11
C GLY A 278 14.19 1.53 -1.62
N MET A 279 15.22 0.69 -1.67
CA MET A 279 15.07 -0.73 -2.00
C MET A 279 15.73 -1.68 -1.00
N SER A 280 15.46 -2.97 -1.19
CA SER A 280 16.20 -4.05 -0.58
C SER A 280 16.28 -5.23 -1.55
N LYS A 281 17.49 -5.81 -1.69
CA LYS A 281 17.70 -7.04 -2.47
C LYS A 281 17.33 -8.31 -1.72
N ILE A 282 17.14 -8.22 -0.41
CA ILE A 282 16.94 -9.37 0.47
C ILE A 282 15.56 -9.27 1.13
N SER A 283 15.32 -8.16 1.82
CA SER A 283 14.17 -7.99 2.71
C SER A 283 13.79 -6.54 2.85
N ILE A 284 12.64 -6.15 2.29
CA ILE A 284 12.07 -4.83 2.56
C ILE A 284 11.70 -4.68 4.05
N SER A 285 11.33 -5.78 4.73
CA SER A 285 10.96 -5.77 6.14
C SER A 285 12.09 -5.29 7.03
N LYS A 286 13.27 -5.92 6.93
CA LYS A 286 14.46 -5.51 7.70
C LYS A 286 14.83 -4.06 7.43
N ARG A 287 14.74 -3.64 6.17
CA ARG A 287 15.10 -2.28 5.77
C ARG A 287 14.10 -1.23 6.30
N LEU A 288 12.80 -1.48 6.17
CA LEU A 288 11.75 -0.61 6.70
C LEU A 288 11.81 -0.51 8.23
N LEU A 289 12.04 -1.61 8.94
CA LEU A 289 12.24 -1.59 10.41
C LEU A 289 13.49 -0.77 10.81
N SER A 290 14.57 -0.86 10.04
CA SER A 290 15.74 0.01 10.23
C SER A 290 15.40 1.49 10.02
N HIS A 291 14.61 1.83 8.99
CA HIS A 291 14.16 3.20 8.78
C HIS A 291 13.19 3.70 9.86
N GLN A 292 12.32 2.83 10.37
CA GLN A 292 11.45 3.18 11.50
C GLN A 292 12.26 3.53 12.74
N SER A 293 13.27 2.74 13.09
CA SER A 293 14.11 3.03 14.27
C SER A 293 14.85 4.36 14.14
N LYS A 294 15.22 4.78 12.93
CA LYS A 294 15.77 6.12 12.65
C LYS A 294 14.76 7.21 12.94
N ILE A 295 13.53 7.12 12.41
CA ILE A 295 12.47 8.10 12.69
C ILE A 295 12.15 8.18 14.19
N VAL A 296 12.20 7.05 14.91
CA VAL A 296 11.97 7.03 16.38
C VAL A 296 13.02 7.82 17.15
N LYS A 297 14.26 7.87 16.67
CA LYS A 297 15.35 8.64 17.29
C LYS A 297 15.25 10.14 16.98
N ALA A 298 14.51 10.54 15.94
CA ALA A 298 14.31 11.93 15.61
C ALA A 298 13.48 12.64 16.67
N ARG A 299 13.86 13.87 17.03
CA ARG A 299 13.18 14.67 18.05
C ARG A 299 11.95 15.39 17.53
N ASP A 300 11.87 15.59 16.22
CA ASP A 300 10.90 16.45 15.54
C ASP A 300 10.06 15.70 14.50
N LEU A 301 10.16 14.37 14.45
CA LEU A 301 9.34 13.53 13.60
C LEU A 301 8.49 12.58 14.44
N ASN A 302 7.23 12.39 14.06
CA ASN A 302 6.38 11.36 14.61
C ASN A 302 6.20 10.25 13.58
N ARG A 303 6.51 9.00 13.96
CA ARG A 303 6.33 7.83 13.07
C ARG A 303 4.90 7.68 12.52
N ARG A 304 3.88 8.14 13.26
CA ARG A 304 2.48 8.12 12.83
C ARG A 304 2.25 9.06 11.64
N ASP A 305 3.08 10.07 11.46
CA ASP A 305 2.97 10.95 10.31
C ASP A 305 3.52 10.34 9.02
N PHE A 306 3.84 9.03 9.01
CA PHE A 306 4.38 8.35 7.85
C PHE A 306 3.58 7.10 7.49
N ILE A 307 3.51 6.85 6.18
CA ILE A 307 2.96 5.63 5.59
C ILE A 307 3.93 5.08 4.56
N VAL A 308 3.72 3.83 4.17
CA VAL A 308 4.55 3.15 3.17
C VAL A 308 3.71 2.50 2.10
N ARG A 309 4.19 2.57 0.86
CA ARG A 309 3.84 1.63 -0.21
C ARG A 309 5.10 0.85 -0.58
N PHE A 310 4.96 -0.42 -0.91
CA PHE A 310 6.08 -1.24 -1.34
C PHE A 310 5.68 -2.14 -2.48
N MET A 311 6.59 -2.35 -3.43
CA MET A 311 6.44 -3.25 -4.55
C MET A 311 7.45 -4.38 -4.41
N LEU A 312 6.96 -5.61 -4.31
CA LEU A 312 7.81 -6.79 -4.30
C LEU A 312 8.21 -7.12 -5.73
N VAL A 313 9.48 -7.43 -5.95
CA VAL A 313 9.97 -7.86 -7.27
C VAL A 313 10.24 -9.35 -7.24
N ASP A 314 9.87 -10.05 -8.31
CA ASP A 314 10.19 -11.45 -8.49
C ASP A 314 11.69 -11.70 -8.64
N MET A 315 12.42 -10.77 -9.24
CA MET A 315 13.87 -10.80 -9.41
C MET A 315 14.55 -9.60 -8.75
N HIS A 316 15.43 -9.87 -7.77
CA HIS A 316 16.05 -8.83 -6.94
C HIS A 316 16.93 -7.83 -7.71
N TYR A 317 17.45 -8.19 -8.89
CA TYR A 317 18.22 -7.27 -9.74
C TYR A 317 17.41 -6.07 -10.22
N TYR A 318 16.10 -6.24 -10.42
CA TYR A 318 15.21 -5.17 -10.84
C TYR A 318 14.92 -4.14 -9.74
N ALA A 319 15.16 -4.48 -8.47
CA ALA A 319 14.89 -3.57 -7.36
C ALA A 319 15.70 -2.26 -7.48
N CYS A 320 16.97 -2.34 -7.88
CA CYS A 320 17.81 -1.15 -8.10
C CYS A 320 17.30 -0.29 -9.24
N CYS A 321 17.00 -0.88 -10.40
CA CYS A 321 16.50 -0.15 -11.56
C CYS A 321 15.18 0.55 -11.27
N VAL A 322 14.25 -0.13 -10.58
CA VAL A 322 12.96 0.44 -10.19
C VAL A 322 13.15 1.57 -9.16
N GLU A 323 14.03 1.39 -8.17
CA GLU A 323 14.35 2.45 -7.20
C GLU A 323 14.86 3.71 -7.89
N GLU A 324 15.87 3.59 -8.76
CA GLU A 324 16.45 4.71 -9.48
C GLU A 324 15.41 5.44 -10.34
N MET A 325 14.57 4.69 -11.06
CA MET A 325 13.50 5.28 -11.89
C MET A 325 12.45 6.02 -11.07
N LEU A 326 12.12 5.53 -9.87
CA LEU A 326 11.18 6.20 -8.96
C LEU A 326 11.83 7.41 -8.28
N ILE A 327 13.12 7.35 -7.94
CA ILE A 327 13.89 8.50 -7.44
C ILE A 327 13.95 9.58 -8.51
N GLU A 328 14.25 9.23 -9.76
CA GLU A 328 14.28 10.17 -10.88
C GLU A 328 12.91 10.83 -11.09
N TYR A 329 11.84 10.03 -11.09
CA TYR A 329 10.47 10.51 -11.33
C TYR A 329 9.96 11.43 -10.20
N PHE A 330 10.05 10.98 -8.95
CA PHE A 330 9.48 11.72 -7.81
C PHE A 330 10.41 12.79 -7.27
N SER A 331 11.72 12.62 -7.48
CA SER A 331 12.78 13.40 -6.84
C SER A 331 12.51 13.59 -5.33
N PRO A 332 12.53 12.51 -4.52
CA PRO A 332 12.19 12.60 -3.10
C PRO A 332 13.24 13.40 -2.32
N VAL A 333 12.79 14.30 -1.44
CA VAL A 333 13.67 15.22 -0.69
C VAL A 333 14.75 14.52 0.15
N TRP A 334 14.49 13.31 0.67
CA TRP A 334 15.48 12.55 1.45
C TRP A 334 16.46 11.72 0.60
N ASN A 335 16.20 11.59 -0.71
CA ASN A 335 17.11 11.00 -1.69
C ASN A 335 17.97 12.04 -2.41
N GLU A 336 17.58 13.32 -2.35
CA GLU A 336 18.21 14.41 -3.09
C GLU A 336 19.61 14.74 -2.53
N ASN A 337 20.62 14.13 -3.14
CA ASN A 337 22.01 14.20 -2.69
C ASN A 337 22.78 15.41 -3.25
N GLU A 338 22.25 16.15 -4.22
CA GLU A 338 22.93 17.32 -4.77
C GLU A 338 22.43 18.61 -4.12
N ALA A 339 21.11 18.79 -4.08
CA ALA A 339 20.51 20.03 -3.57
C ALA A 339 20.35 20.06 -2.05
N VAL A 340 19.84 18.97 -1.46
CA VAL A 340 19.44 18.94 -0.05
C VAL A 340 20.45 18.21 0.83
N LYS A 341 21.02 17.10 0.34
CA LYS A 341 22.08 16.33 1.03
C LYS A 341 21.66 15.76 2.38
N PHE A 342 20.39 15.36 2.56
CA PHE A 342 19.95 14.68 3.78
C PHE A 342 20.60 13.29 3.94
N SER A 343 20.57 12.46 2.90
CA SER A 343 21.13 11.10 2.91
C SER A 343 20.52 10.20 4.01
N PHE A 344 19.18 10.11 4.05
CA PHE A 344 18.43 9.33 5.07
C PHE A 344 18.82 7.85 5.13
N GLY A 345 19.22 7.27 3.99
CA GLY A 345 19.75 5.91 3.90
C GLY A 345 20.87 5.62 4.91
N ASN A 346 21.69 6.64 5.19
CA ASN A 346 22.90 6.58 6.01
C ASN A 346 22.76 7.34 7.35
N ALA A 347 21.54 7.56 7.83
CA ALA A 347 21.27 8.35 9.05
C ALA A 347 21.85 7.79 10.37
N ASP A 348 22.47 6.60 10.34
CA ASP A 348 23.21 6.06 11.49
C ASP A 348 24.60 6.71 11.65
N ASP A 349 25.13 7.34 10.59
CA ASP A 349 26.35 8.16 10.68
C ASP A 349 26.01 9.50 11.35
N VAL A 350 26.65 9.78 12.48
CA VAL A 350 26.47 11.05 13.22
C VAL A 350 26.88 12.28 12.41
N ASN A 351 27.75 12.11 11.41
CA ASN A 351 28.16 13.22 10.55
C ASN A 351 27.15 13.54 9.45
N ASN A 352 26.15 12.69 9.24
CA ASN A 352 25.10 12.82 8.25
C ASN A 352 24.17 14.01 8.55
N ASN A 353 23.76 14.77 7.53
CA ASN A 353 22.92 15.94 7.72
C ASN A 353 21.52 15.60 8.24
N TRP A 354 20.93 14.46 7.85
CA TRP A 354 19.65 14.01 8.42
C TRP A 354 19.80 13.76 9.92
N HIS A 355 20.88 13.11 10.36
CA HIS A 355 21.17 12.86 11.77
C HIS A 355 21.33 14.17 12.56
N LYS A 356 22.21 15.05 12.08
CA LYS A 356 22.44 16.38 12.68
C LYS A 356 21.16 17.21 12.78
N TYR A 357 20.33 17.17 11.74
CA TYR A 357 19.05 17.89 11.71
C TYR A 357 18.05 17.32 12.72
N HIS A 358 17.72 16.03 12.60
CA HIS A 358 16.57 15.43 13.26
C HIS A 358 16.89 14.88 14.65
N VAL A 359 18.09 14.36 14.86
CA VAL A 359 18.50 13.69 16.12
C VAL A 359 19.24 14.65 17.03
N GLU A 360 20.29 15.30 16.55
CA GLU A 360 21.09 16.22 17.37
C GLU A 360 20.39 17.57 17.54
N GLY A 361 19.68 18.01 16.51
CA GLY A 361 19.07 19.34 16.47
C GLY A 361 20.07 20.46 16.22
N ASP A 362 21.17 20.18 15.50
CA ASP A 362 22.21 21.16 15.20
C ASP A 362 21.62 22.36 14.46
N SER A 363 21.69 23.54 15.09
CA SER A 363 20.97 24.73 14.60
C SER A 363 21.49 25.20 13.24
N LYS A 364 22.80 25.12 13.00
CA LYS A 364 23.42 25.51 11.73
C LYS A 364 23.00 24.58 10.59
N THR A 365 23.00 23.28 10.83
CA THR A 365 22.49 22.27 9.90
C THR A 365 21.00 22.51 9.65
N LYS A 366 20.20 22.80 10.67
CA LYS A 366 18.77 23.09 10.52
C LYS A 366 18.51 24.25 9.56
N GLU A 367 19.14 25.40 9.80
CA GLU A 367 19.00 26.59 8.95
C GLU A 367 19.41 26.28 7.50
N THR A 368 20.56 25.62 7.33
CA THR A 368 21.09 25.26 6.00
C THR A 368 20.14 24.33 5.25
N MET A 369 19.64 23.28 5.92
CA MET A 369 18.75 22.30 5.30
C MET A 369 17.38 22.90 4.96
N ILE A 370 16.82 23.73 5.84
CA ILE A 370 15.56 24.44 5.55
C ILE A 370 15.70 25.29 4.29
N LYS A 371 16.79 26.05 4.18
CA LYS A 371 17.09 26.83 2.97
C LYS A 371 17.21 25.94 1.73
N SER A 372 18.00 24.87 1.82
CA SER A 372 18.17 23.92 0.71
C SER A 372 16.86 23.27 0.26
N VAL A 373 15.97 22.89 1.19
CA VAL A 373 14.65 22.32 0.86
C VAL A 373 13.77 23.36 0.16
N LYS A 374 13.74 24.61 0.64
CA LYS A 374 12.97 25.69 0.01
C LYS A 374 13.45 25.98 -1.42
N ASP A 375 14.77 26.07 -1.61
CA ASP A 375 15.38 26.26 -2.93
C ASP A 375 15.07 25.08 -3.87
N TYR A 376 15.11 23.86 -3.34
CA TYR A 376 14.79 22.64 -4.06
C TYR A 376 13.34 22.61 -4.54
N GLU A 377 12.37 22.90 -3.68
CA GLU A 377 10.95 22.97 -4.06
C GLU A 377 10.67 24.07 -5.09
N LEU A 378 11.36 25.20 -5.00
CA LEU A 378 11.24 26.26 -6.00
C LEU A 378 11.70 25.76 -7.38
N LYS A 379 12.84 25.07 -7.45
CA LYS A 379 13.36 24.47 -8.69
C LYS A 379 12.39 23.44 -9.26
N LEU A 380 11.81 22.58 -8.42
CA LEU A 380 10.81 21.60 -8.86
C LEU A 380 9.58 22.27 -9.46
N LYS A 381 9.05 23.32 -8.83
CA LYS A 381 7.92 24.10 -9.36
C LYS A 381 8.23 24.71 -10.72
N MET A 382 9.42 25.29 -10.88
CA MET A 382 9.87 25.86 -12.16
C MET A 382 10.00 24.78 -13.25
N LYS A 383 10.56 23.60 -12.91
CA LYS A 383 10.64 22.46 -13.82
C LYS A 383 9.26 22.04 -14.31
N HIS A 384 8.28 21.89 -13.42
CA HIS A 384 6.91 21.53 -13.80
C HIS A 384 6.22 22.60 -14.67
N LEU A 385 6.40 23.89 -14.35
CA LEU A 385 5.85 24.98 -15.17
C LEU A 385 6.43 24.98 -16.59
N SER A 386 7.75 24.78 -16.73
CA SER A 386 8.41 24.71 -18.05
C SER A 386 7.89 23.57 -18.92
N LEU A 387 7.55 22.44 -18.31
CA LEU A 387 7.01 21.28 -19.02
C LEU A 387 5.58 21.51 -19.49
N ALA A 388 4.77 22.21 -18.68
CA ALA A 388 3.40 22.54 -19.04
C ALA A 388 3.31 23.49 -20.25
N THR A 389 4.23 24.45 -20.35
CA THR A 389 4.27 25.43 -21.46
C THR A 389 4.76 24.86 -22.79
N THR A 390 5.49 23.75 -22.80
CA THR A 390 5.98 23.11 -24.03
C THR A 390 4.98 22.16 -24.68
N SER A 391 3.85 21.90 -24.01
CA SER A 391 2.82 20.96 -24.48
C SER A 391 1.54 21.64 -24.96
N SER A 392 1.53 22.97 -25.01
CA SER A 392 0.49 23.82 -25.62
C SER A 392 1.01 24.44 -26.90
#